data_AF-A8ZSY0-F1
#
_entry.id   AF-A8ZSY0-F1
#
_cell.length_a   1.000
_cell.length_b   1.000
_cell.length_c   1.000
_cell.angle_alpha   90.00
_cell.angle_beta   90.00
_cell.angle_gamma   90.00
#
_symmetry.space_group_name_H-M   'P 1'
#
loop_
_entity.id
_entity.type
_entity.pdbx_description
1 polymer ?
#
loop_
_entity_poly.entity_id
_entity_poly.type
_entity_poly.pdbx_seq_one_letter_code
_entity_poly.pdbx_strand_id
1 'polypeptide(L)' 'MSKSELARKANVSPITIARIEAGMPCRMETQRKILKALGFELSERNKVFD' A
#
# COMPACT_ATOMS: atom_id res chain seq x y z
N MET A 1 -8.97 9.93 0.90
CA MET A 1 -7.48 10.05 0.92
C MET A 1 -7.00 9.90 -0.51
N SER A 2 -6.22 10.85 -1.02
CA SER A 2 -5.70 10.80 -2.39
C SER A 2 -4.53 9.80 -2.49
N LYS A 3 -4.35 9.19 -3.68
CA LYS A 3 -3.27 8.22 -3.95
C LYS A 3 -1.89 8.79 -3.57
N SER A 4 -1.70 10.08 -3.83
CA SER A 4 -0.47 10.82 -3.52
C SER A 4 -0.26 11.01 -2.01
N GLU A 5 -1.33 11.15 -1.24
CA GLU A 5 -1.25 11.28 0.22
C GLU A 5 -0.90 9.95 0.87
N LEU A 6 -1.50 8.86 0.39
CA LEU A 6 -1.15 7.51 0.85
C LEU A 6 0.31 7.18 0.51
N ALA A 7 0.75 7.51 -0.70
CA ALA A 7 2.11 7.28 -1.15
C ALA A 7 3.13 8.01 -0.29
N ARG A 8 2.86 9.28 0.05
CA ARG A 8 3.70 10.06 0.97
C ARG A 8 3.74 9.45 2.37
N LYS A 9 2.59 9.06 2.94
CA LYS A 9 2.53 8.46 4.28
C LYS A 9 3.24 7.10 4.34
N ALA A 10 3.09 6.28 3.31
CA ALA A 10 3.71 4.96 3.20
C ALA A 10 5.18 5.03 2.76
N ASN A 11 5.71 6.20 2.42
CA ASN A 11 7.05 6.35 1.87
C ASN A 11 7.29 5.44 0.64
N VAL A 12 6.31 5.43 -0.27
CA VAL A 12 6.34 4.69 -1.54
C VAL A 12 6.03 5.65 -2.68
N SER A 13 6.42 5.29 -3.90
CA SER A 13 6.07 6.09 -5.07
C SER A 13 4.57 6.01 -5.36
N PRO A 14 3.92 7.12 -5.78
CA PRO A 14 2.52 7.10 -6.22
C PRO A 14 2.27 6.08 -7.33
N ILE A 15 3.26 5.82 -8.18
CA ILE A 15 3.17 4.80 -9.23
C ILE A 15 3.01 3.39 -8.64
N THR A 16 3.66 3.11 -7.50
CA THR A 16 3.56 1.82 -6.84
C THR A 16 2.15 1.59 -6.30
N ILE A 17 1.50 2.64 -5.78
CA ILE A 17 0.10 2.58 -5.35
C ILE A 17 -0.82 2.34 -6.53
N ALA A 18 -0.62 3.05 -7.65
CA ALA A 18 -1.40 2.82 -8.86
C ALA A 18 -1.23 1.39 -9.40
N ARG A 19 -0.04 0.79 -9.28
CA ARG A 19 0.19 -0.62 -9.63
C ARG A 19 -0.55 -1.59 -8.73
N ILE A 20 -0.60 -1.31 -7.43
CA ILE A 20 -1.33 -2.12 -6.45
C ILE A 20 -2.85 -2.06 -6.71
N GLU A 21 -3.38 -0.86 -6.98
CA GLU A 21 -4.78 -0.70 -7.39
C GLU A 21 -5.10 -1.42 -8.70
N ALA A 22 -4.11 -1.62 -9.56
CA ALA A 22 -4.22 -2.41 -10.79
C ALA A 22 -4.00 -3.92 -10.58
N GLY A 23 -3.89 -4.40 -9.33
CA GLY A 23 -3.71 -5.81 -9.00
C GLY A 23 -2.30 -6.36 -9.24
N MET A 24 -1.29 -5.49 -9.40
CA MET A 24 0.08 -5.97 -9.61
C MET A 24 0.71 -6.47 -8.30
N PRO A 25 1.54 -7.53 -8.38
CA PRO A 25 2.29 -8.00 -7.23
C PRO A 25 3.28 -6.93 -6.75
N CYS A 26 3.34 -6.72 -5.44
CA CYS A 26 4.30 -5.82 -4.81
C CYS A 26 5.08 -6.56 -3.71
N ARG A 27 6.24 -6.02 -3.33
CA ARG A 27 7.09 -6.63 -2.31
C ARG A 27 6.40 -6.56 -0.94
N MET A 28 6.64 -7.57 -0.11
CA MET A 28 6.14 -7.66 1.27
C MET A 28 6.50 -6.41 2.11
N GLU A 29 7.68 -5.82 1.85
CA GLU A 29 8.13 -4.57 2.48
C GLU A 29 7.23 -3.38 2.12
N THR A 30 6.86 -3.26 0.83
CA THR A 30 5.94 -2.23 0.33
C THR A 30 4.55 -2.40 0.93
N GLN A 31 4.07 -3.64 1.00
CA GLN A 31 2.79 -3.96 1.62
C GLN A 31 2.78 -3.56 3.10
N ARG A 32 3.84 -3.86 3.84
CA ARG A 32 3.99 -3.47 5.25
C ARG A 32 3.98 -1.95 5.44
N LYS A 33 4.67 -1.22 4.56
CA LYS A 33 4.69 0.26 4.56
C LYS A 33 3.30 0.85 4.32
N ILE A 34 2.55 0.29 3.37
CA ILE A 34 1.20 0.73 3.02
C ILE A 34 0.19 0.40 4.12
N LEU A 35 0.23 -0.81 4.67
CA LEU A 35 -0.63 -1.21 5.80
C LEU A 35 -0.41 -0.30 7.01
N LYS A 36 0.85 -0.03 7.35
CA LYS A 36 1.20 0.90 8.45
C LYS A 36 0.69 2.32 8.18
N ALA A 37 0.75 2.79 6.94
CA ALA A 37 0.24 4.11 6.57
C ALA A 37 -1.29 4.21 6.59
N LEU A 38 -1.97 3.08 6.39
CA LEU A 38 -3.42 2.95 6.51
C LEU A 38 -3.87 2.69 7.97
N GLY A 39 -2.95 2.37 8.87
CA GLY A 39 -3.26 2.01 10.25
C GLY A 39 -3.74 0.57 10.42
N PHE A 40 -3.51 -0.29 9.42
CA PHE A 40 -3.86 -1.71 9.46
C PHE A 40 -2.72 -2.57 10.01
N GLU A 41 -3.08 -3.70 10.57
CA GLU A 41 -2.12 -4.73 10.96
C GLU A 41 -1.62 -5.54 9.76
N LEU A 42 -0.46 -6.18 9.91
CA LEU A 42 0.10 -7.09 8.89
C LEU A 42 -0.84 -8.26 8.58
N SER A 43 -1.62 -8.67 9.57
CA SER A 43 -2.68 -9.68 9.51
C SER A 43 -3.79 -9.31 8.51
N GLU A 44 -3.99 -8.01 8.29
CA GLU A 44 -5.05 -7.47 7.43
C GLU A 44 -4.57 -7.18 6.01
N ARG A 45 -3.36 -7.63 5.65
CA ARG A 45 -2.83 -7.55 4.28
C ARG A 45 -3.85 -8.03 3.25
N ASN A 46 -4.51 -9.15 3.51
CA ASN A 46 -5.45 -9.74 2.56
C ASN A 46 -6.65 -8.82 2.29
N LYS A 47 -7.04 -7.93 3.21
CA LYS A 47 -8.15 -6.97 2.98
C LYS A 47 -7.79 -5.85 1.99
N VAL A 48 -6.49 -5.60 1.77
CA VAL A 48 -6.00 -4.46 0.96
C VAL A 48 -5.36 -4.93 -0.36
N PHE A 49 -4.91 -6.19 -0.43
CA PHE A 49 -4.17 -6.72 -1.57
C PHE A 49 -4.81 -7.97 -2.22
N ASP A 50 -6.03 -8.36 -1.83
CA ASP A 50 -6.86 -9.34 -2.58
C ASP A 50 -7.49 -8.72 -3.84
#